data_AF-A0A0C3B6K3-F1
#
_entry.id   AF-A0A0C3B6K3-F1
#
_cell.length_a   1.000
_cell.length_b   1.000
_cell.length_c   1.000
_cell.angle_alpha   90.00
_cell.angle_beta   90.00
_cell.angle_gamma   90.00
#
_symmetry.space_group_name_H-M   'P 1'
#
loop_
_entity.id
_entity.type
_entity.pdbx_description
1 polymer ?
#
loop_
_entity_poly.entity_id
_entity_poly.type
_entity_poly.pdbx_seq_one_letter_code
_entity_poly.pdbx_strand_id
1 'polypeptide(L)' 'KVSKTLKFEQEGETVVLDIRGLIYHGDFHFTSRIIGTDGMVWYHDGMTTGSSCENEGDFD' A
#
# COMPACT_ATOMS: atom_id res chain seq x y z
N LYS A 1 -9.87 3.60 -12.93
CA LYS A 1 -9.92 2.62 -11.80
C LYS A 1 -8.55 1.98 -11.70
N VAL A 2 -7.90 2.04 -10.54
CA VAL A 2 -6.56 1.47 -10.32
C VAL A 2 -6.70 -0.04 -10.02
N SER A 3 -5.74 -0.85 -10.45
CA SER A 3 -5.71 -2.29 -10.14
C SER A 3 -5.41 -2.50 -8.65
N LYS A 4 -6.19 -3.36 -7.99
CA LYS A 4 -5.93 -3.79 -6.59
C LYS A 4 -5.00 -5.01 -6.50
N THR A 5 -4.51 -5.48 -7.64
CA THR A 5 -3.63 -6.65 -7.75
C THR A 5 -2.36 -6.32 -8.51
N LEU A 6 -1.24 -6.91 -8.10
CA LEU A 6 -0.01 -6.99 -8.88
C LEU A 6 -0.02 -8.29 -9.69
N LYS A 7 0.26 -8.20 -10.98
CA LYS A 7 0.34 -9.36 -11.88
C LYS A 7 1.71 -9.40 -12.55
N PHE A 8 2.36 -10.56 -12.53
CA PHE A 8 3.63 -10.77 -13.20
C PHE A 8 3.80 -12.24 -13.61
N GLU A 9 4.67 -12.49 -14.59
CA GLU A 9 4.99 -13.84 -15.05
C GLU A 9 6.19 -14.39 -14.28
N GLN A 10 6.09 -15.62 -13.82
CA GLN A 10 7.17 -16.37 -13.18
C GLN A 10 7.18 -17.80 -13.74
N GLU A 11 8.30 -18.21 -14.33
CA GLU A 11 8.48 -19.58 -14.88
C GLU A 11 7.42 -20.01 -15.93
N GLY A 12 6.82 -19.04 -16.63
CA GLY A 12 5.76 -19.29 -17.62
C GLY A 12 4.36 -19.38 -17.03
N GLU A 13 4.20 -19.11 -15.74
CA GLU A 13 2.93 -18.99 -15.04
C GLU A 13 2.65 -17.54 -14.64
N THR A 14 1.39 -17.12 -14.78
CA THR A 14 0.93 -15.82 -14.27
C THR A 14 0.69 -15.90 -12.76
N VAL A 15 1.44 -15.11 -12.01
CA VAL A 15 1.25 -14.91 -10.56
C VAL A 15 0.42 -13.65 -10.34
N VAL A 16 -0.58 -13.74 -9.47
CA VAL A 16 -1.44 -12.62 -9.06
C VAL A 16 -1.38 -12.47 -7.55
N LEU A 17 -1.05 -11.26 -7.09
CA LEU A 17 -0.98 -10.91 -5.66
C LEU A 17 -1.92 -9.75 -5.35
N ASP A 18 -2.59 -9.81 -4.21
CA ASP A 18 -3.35 -8.67 -3.67
C ASP A 18 -2.40 -7.62 -3.12
N ILE A 19 -2.67 -6.35 -3.44
CA ILE A 19 -1.90 -5.24 -2.90
C ILE A 19 -2.25 -5.06 -1.43
N ARG A 20 -1.23 -5.10 -0.56
CA ARG A 20 -1.36 -4.91 0.89
C ARG A 20 -0.71 -3.64 1.43
N GLY A 21 -0.03 -2.91 0.57
CA GLY A 21 0.50 -1.60 0.89
C GLY A 21 1.35 -1.06 -0.24
N LEU A 22 1.62 0.24 -0.16
CA LEU A 22 2.47 0.98 -1.08
C LEU A 22 3.38 1.89 -0.27
N ILE A 23 4.65 1.97 -0.69
CA ILE A 23 5.61 2.96 -0.19
C ILE A 23 5.90 3.93 -1.33
N TYR A 24 5.69 5.20 -1.08
CA TYR A 24 5.91 6.29 -2.02
C TYR A 24 7.19 7.02 -1.61
N HIS A 25 8.13 7.10 -2.54
CA HIS A 25 9.37 7.87 -2.37
C HIS A 25 9.22 9.28 -2.94
N GLY A 26 9.72 10.29 -2.24
CA GLY A 26 9.93 11.64 -2.77
C GLY A 26 11.13 12.33 -2.11
N ASP A 27 12.05 12.85 -2.91
CA ASP A 27 13.28 13.52 -2.45
C ASP A 27 14.03 12.79 -1.32
N PHE A 28 13.89 13.26 -0.07
CA PHE A 28 14.53 12.71 1.13
C PHE A 28 13.52 12.07 2.11
N HIS A 29 12.28 11.84 1.67
CA HIS A 29 11.15 11.42 2.49
C HIS A 29 10.35 10.29 1.84
N PHE A 30 9.84 9.38 2.65
CA PHE A 30 8.92 8.34 2.19
C PHE A 30 7.62 8.46 2.96
N THR A 31 6.52 8.22 2.26
CA THR A 31 5.21 8.01 2.88
C THR A 31 4.70 6.63 2.48
N SER A 32 3.77 6.08 3.24
CA SER A 32 3.21 4.77 2.93
C SER A 32 1.71 4.70 3.18
N ARG A 33 1.09 3.73 2.51
CA ARG A 33 -0.30 3.30 2.73
C ARG A 33 -0.29 1.82 3.01
N ILE A 34 -0.90 1.41 4.11
CA ILE A 34 -1.00 0.03 4.55
C ILE A 34 -2.47 -0.39 4.45
N ILE A 35 -2.74 -1.53 3.82
CA ILE A 35 -4.10 -2.03 3.62
C ILE A 35 -4.32 -3.21 4.58
N GLY A 36 -5.14 -2.97 5.61
CA GLY A 36 -5.50 -3.95 6.62
C GLY A 36 -6.21 -5.17 6.05
N THR A 37 -6.31 -6.24 6.83
CA THR A 37 -7.09 -7.43 6.48
C THR A 37 -8.59 -7.14 6.34
N ASP A 38 -9.05 -6.06 6.96
CA ASP A 38 -10.40 -5.50 6.88
C ASP A 38 -10.62 -4.59 5.66
N GLY A 39 -9.61 -4.36 4.82
CA GLY A 39 -9.68 -3.46 3.67
C GLY A 39 -9.42 -1.99 4.00
N MET A 40 -9.21 -1.63 5.27
CA MET A 40 -8.97 -0.25 5.67
C MET A 40 -7.55 0.19 5.28
N VAL A 41 -7.45 1.41 4.76
CA VAL A 41 -6.21 2.07 4.38
C VAL A 41 -5.71 2.92 5.54
N TRP A 42 -4.43 2.76 5.85
CA TRP A 42 -3.73 3.49 6.90
C TRP A 42 -2.54 4.23 6.30
N TYR A 43 -2.57 5.56 6.37
CA TYR A 43 -1.48 6.42 5.93
C TYR A 43 -0.42 6.56 7.03
N HIS A 44 0.84 6.51 6.61
CA HIS A 44 1.99 6.72 7.50
C HIS A 44 3.02 7.62 6.80
N ASP A 45 3.24 8.79 7.37
CA ASP A 45 4.24 9.76 6.90
C ASP A 45 5.59 9.55 7.61
N GLY A 46 5.61 8.90 8.78
CA GLY A 46 6.82 8.65 9.56
C GLY A 46 7.38 9.87 10.29
N MET A 47 7.39 11.05 9.68
CA MET A 47 7.85 12.28 10.33
C MET A 47 6.73 12.92 11.15
N THR A 48 5.56 13.11 10.55
CA THR A 48 4.41 13.76 11.20
C THR A 48 3.56 12.76 12.00
N THR A 49 3.37 11.55 11.49
CA THR A 49 2.55 10.52 12.16
C THR A 49 3.30 9.80 13.28
N GLY A 50 4.63 9.89 13.32
CA GLY A 50 5.49 9.27 14.33
C GLY A 50 5.24 7.76 14.44
N SER A 51 4.84 7.29 15.63
CA SER A 51 4.54 5.88 15.90
C SER A 51 3.09 5.46 15.59
N SER A 52 2.29 6.34 14.97
CA SER A 52 0.88 6.12 14.66
C SER A 52 0.62 6.17 13.15
N CYS A 53 -0.54 5.67 12.72
CA CYS A 53 -1.03 5.81 11.35
C CYS A 53 -2.38 6.55 11.36
N GLU A 54 -2.70 7.21 10.26
CA GLU A 54 -3.97 7.90 10.05
C GLU A 54 -4.90 7.03 9.18
N ASN A 55 -6.15 6.87 9.59
CA ASN A 55 -7.12 6.09 8.82
C ASN A 55 -7.64 6.91 7.62
N GLU A 56 -7.50 6.37 6.41
CA GLU A 56 -7.95 7.00 5.16
C GLU A 56 -9.26 6.38 4.61
N GLY A 57 -9.87 5.42 5.31
CA GLY A 57 -11.09 4.73 4.91
C GLY A 57 -10.84 3.44 4.13
N ASP A 58 -11.82 3.02 3.33
CA ASP A 58 -11.80 1.73 2.62
C ASP A 58 -10.95 1.79 1.33
N PHE A 59 -10.28 0.69 1.02
CA PHE A 59 -9.57 0.48 -0.23
C PHE A 59 -10.54 0.03 -1.33
N ASP A 60 -11.43 0.93 -1.77
CA ASP A 60 -12.52 0.65 -2.72
C ASP A 60 -12.18 0.90 -4.22
#